data_AF-A0A9E4G4G3-F1
#
_entry.id   AF-A0A9E4G4G3-F1
#
_cell.length_a   1.000
_cell.length_b   1.000
_cell.length_c   1.000
_cell.angle_alpha   90.00
_cell.angle_beta   90.00
_cell.angle_gamma   90.00
#
_symmetry.space_group_name_H-M   'P 1'
#
loop_
_entity.id
_entity.type
_entity.pdbx_description
1 polymer ?
#
loop_
_entity_poly.entity_id
_entity_poly.type
_entity_poly.pdbx_seq_one_letter_code
_entity_poly.pdbx_strand_id
1 'polypeptide(L)'
;MKRTDLLLKIITAANGEPVTPVQLQKIAFLVGMQFPDELPPDYYQFQPYDYGPFCVTIYRDAELLEREGLISIRRHPRGGWKEYMASYTAAATDHRVIPDHIRDFIDEKVKWAREVGFQEIVRTIYVDFPQYKVNSVFQG
;
A
#
# COMPACT_ATOMS: atom_id res chain seq x y z
N MET A 1 -13.03 5.73 -10.37
CA MET A 1 -12.11 5.03 -9.45
C MET A 1 -11.88 5.91 -8.23
N LYS A 2 -11.90 5.36 -7.01
CA LYS A 2 -11.54 6.05 -5.76
C LYS A 2 -10.17 5.58 -5.27
N ARG A 3 -9.48 6.38 -4.47
CA ARG A 3 -8.21 5.96 -3.84
C ARG A 3 -8.37 4.76 -2.88
N THR A 4 -9.56 4.60 -2.29
CA THR A 4 -9.95 3.41 -1.51
C THR A 4 -10.05 2.15 -2.36
N ASP A 5 -10.45 2.27 -3.63
CA ASP A 5 -10.54 1.14 -4.56
C ASP A 5 -9.14 0.60 -4.86
N LEU A 6 -8.20 1.50 -5.09
CA LEU A 6 -6.78 1.18 -5.28
C LEU A 6 -6.17 0.56 -4.02
N LEU A 7 -6.48 1.11 -2.84
CA LEU A 7 -6.00 0.55 -1.58
C LEU A 7 -6.52 -0.86 -1.34
N LEU A 8 -7.82 -1.08 -1.61
CA LEU A 8 -8.40 -2.41 -1.53
C LEU A 8 -7.72 -3.37 -2.51
N LYS A 9 -7.49 -2.94 -3.76
CA LYS A 9 -6.78 -3.75 -4.75
C LYS A 9 -5.36 -4.14 -4.32
N ILE A 10 -4.62 -3.23 -3.68
CA ILE A 10 -3.30 -3.56 -3.10
C ILE A 10 -3.41 -4.67 -2.05
N ILE A 11 -4.44 -4.62 -1.20
CA ILE A 11 -4.65 -5.61 -0.14
C ILE A 11 -5.15 -6.94 -0.71
N THR A 12 -6.05 -6.93 -1.70
CA THR A 12 -6.58 -8.17 -2.31
C THR A 12 -5.56 -8.88 -3.19
N ALA A 13 -4.67 -8.13 -3.84
CA ALA A 13 -3.54 -8.67 -4.59
C ALA A 13 -2.59 -9.54 -3.75
N ALA A 14 -2.62 -9.41 -2.41
CA ALA A 14 -1.88 -10.28 -1.51
C ALA A 14 -2.52 -11.69 -1.37
N ASN A 15 -3.64 -11.98 -2.04
CA ASN A 15 -4.27 -13.30 -2.12
C ASN A 15 -4.52 -13.95 -0.74
N GLY A 16 -5.07 -13.17 0.21
CA GLY A 16 -5.44 -13.64 1.54
C GLY A 16 -4.34 -13.55 2.60
N GLU A 17 -3.16 -13.08 2.22
CA GLU A 17 -2.03 -12.91 3.12
C GLU A 17 -1.96 -11.47 3.65
N PRO A 18 -1.36 -11.26 4.84
CA PRO A 18 -1.26 -9.94 5.44
C PRO A 18 -0.31 -9.02 4.66
N VAL A 19 -0.74 -7.78 4.45
CA VAL A 19 0.09 -6.67 4.00
C VAL A 19 0.56 -5.88 5.22
N THR A 20 1.84 -5.58 5.30
CA THR A 20 2.43 -4.76 6.38
C THR A 20 2.24 -3.26 6.13
N PRO A 21 2.40 -2.39 7.14
CA PRO A 21 2.23 -0.94 6.96
C PRO A 21 3.21 -0.36 5.94
N VAL A 22 4.42 -0.92 5.87
CA VAL A 22 5.46 -0.44 4.95
C VAL A 22 5.12 -0.84 3.52
N GLN A 23 4.75 -2.10 3.28
CA GLN A 23 4.30 -2.55 1.97
C GLN A 23 3.11 -1.72 1.49
N LEU A 24 2.10 -1.51 2.33
CA LEU A 24 0.91 -0.73 1.99
C LEU A 24 1.28 0.71 1.58
N GLN A 25 2.14 1.37 2.36
CA GLN A 25 2.59 2.73 2.09
C GLN A 25 3.41 2.82 0.80
N LYS A 26 4.37 1.90 0.58
CA LYS A 26 5.28 1.98 -0.57
C LYS A 26 4.62 1.58 -1.87
N ILE A 27 3.75 0.58 -1.86
CA ILE A 27 3.02 0.18 -3.07
C ILE A 27 2.08 1.31 -3.51
N ALA A 28 1.32 1.90 -2.57
CA ALA A 28 0.47 3.06 -2.88
C ALA A 28 1.29 4.26 -3.41
N PHE A 29 2.47 4.50 -2.84
CA PHE A 29 3.38 5.53 -3.34
C PHE A 29 3.83 5.25 -4.78
N LEU A 30 4.28 4.02 -5.07
CA LEU A 30 4.74 3.64 -6.42
C LEU A 30 3.63 3.76 -7.47
N VAL A 31 2.39 3.39 -7.12
CA VAL A 31 1.21 3.61 -7.99
C VAL A 31 1.03 5.10 -8.27
N GLY A 32 1.14 5.94 -7.24
CA GLY A 32 1.09 7.40 -7.36
C GLY A 32 2.15 8.00 -8.28
N MET A 33 3.36 7.45 -8.25
CA MET A 33 4.47 7.91 -9.10
C MET A 33 4.36 7.42 -10.54
N GLN A 34 3.79 6.23 -10.76
CA GLN A 34 3.68 5.63 -12.08
C GLN A 34 2.52 6.23 -12.90
N PHE A 35 1.40 6.57 -12.25
CA PHE A 35 0.15 6.96 -12.94
C PHE A 35 -0.41 8.33 -12.50
N PRO A 36 0.40 9.39 -12.34
CA PRO A 36 -0.04 10.64 -11.70
C PRO A 36 -1.29 11.28 -12.33
N ASP A 37 -1.48 11.13 -13.65
CA ASP A 37 -2.59 11.73 -14.41
C ASP A 37 -3.84 10.83 -14.52
N GLU A 38 -3.75 9.56 -14.12
CA GLU A 38 -4.84 8.58 -14.21
C GLU A 38 -5.50 8.30 -12.85
N LEU A 39 -4.91 8.81 -11.77
CA LEU A 39 -5.40 8.64 -10.42
C LEU A 39 -6.41 9.72 -10.03
N PRO A 40 -7.24 9.47 -9.00
CA PRO A 40 -8.19 10.47 -8.51
C PRO A 40 -7.47 11.75 -8.08
N PRO A 41 -8.05 12.95 -8.28
CA PRO A 41 -7.41 14.21 -7.89
C PRO A 41 -7.05 14.32 -6.40
N ASP A 42 -7.75 13.57 -5.55
CA ASP A 42 -7.54 13.49 -4.11
C ASP A 42 -6.68 12.28 -3.69
N TYR A 43 -5.84 11.78 -4.59
CA TYR A 43 -4.89 10.71 -4.28
C TYR A 43 -3.95 11.09 -3.12
N TYR A 44 -3.27 10.08 -2.58
CA TYR A 44 -2.44 10.22 -1.39
C TYR A 44 -1.33 11.26 -1.55
N GLN A 45 -1.23 12.15 -0.56
CA GLN A 45 -0.14 13.12 -0.45
C GLN A 45 0.96 12.54 0.43
N PHE A 46 2.10 12.23 -0.18
CA PHE A 46 3.24 11.62 0.50
C PHE A 46 4.22 12.69 0.99
N GLN A 47 4.74 12.48 2.19
CA GLN A 47 5.80 13.30 2.79
C GLN A 47 6.98 12.42 3.21
N PRO A 48 8.22 12.95 3.22
CA PRO A 48 9.38 12.27 3.79
C PRO A 48 9.17 11.93 5.27
N TYR A 49 9.52 10.70 5.65
CA TYR A 49 9.36 10.15 6.99
C TYR A 49 10.47 9.14 7.31
N ASP A 50 10.39 8.50 8.48
CA ASP A 50 11.39 7.58 9.05
C ASP A 50 11.92 6.51 8.09
N TYR A 51 11.03 6.00 7.22
CA TYR A 51 11.33 4.94 6.25
C TYR A 51 10.96 5.35 4.82
N GLY A 52 10.98 6.65 4.51
CA GLY A 52 10.66 7.22 3.20
C GLY A 52 9.24 7.76 3.08
N PRO A 53 8.62 7.73 1.88
CA PRO A 53 7.32 8.35 1.63
C PRO A 53 6.23 7.76 2.52
N PHE A 54 5.47 8.64 3.15
CA PHE A 54 4.41 8.28 4.08
C PHE A 54 3.18 9.15 3.87
N CYS A 55 1.99 8.54 3.97
CA CYS A 55 0.72 9.24 3.97
C CYS A 55 -0.19 8.67 5.07
N VAL A 56 -0.59 9.50 6.04
CA VAL A 56 -1.50 9.09 7.13
C VAL A 56 -2.90 8.72 6.63
N THR A 57 -3.33 9.31 5.51
CA THR A 57 -4.65 9.08 4.92
C THR A 57 -4.85 7.62 4.49
N ILE A 58 -3.78 6.92 4.11
CA ILE A 58 -3.83 5.48 3.80
C ILE A 58 -4.40 4.67 4.96
N TYR A 59 -4.05 5.01 6.21
CA TYR A 59 -4.55 4.30 7.37
C TYR A 59 -6.01 4.64 7.69
N ARG A 60 -6.43 5.89 7.44
CA ARG A 60 -7.84 6.30 7.57
C ARG A 60 -8.71 5.56 6.56
N ASP A 61 -8.23 5.43 5.34
CA ASP A 61 -8.93 4.70 4.28
C ASP A 61 -8.94 3.19 4.54
N ALA A 62 -7.87 2.62 5.10
CA ALA A 62 -7.87 1.23 5.55
C ALA A 62 -8.90 0.98 6.67
N GLU A 63 -8.99 1.88 7.65
CA GLU A 63 -10.00 1.81 8.71
C GLU A 63 -11.43 1.96 8.16
N LEU A 64 -11.63 2.73 7.09
CA LEU A 64 -12.91 2.80 6.39
C LEU A 64 -13.24 1.45 5.72
N LEU A 65 -12.29 0.86 4.98
CA LEU A 65 -12.47 -0.46 4.35
C LEU A 65 -12.74 -1.55 5.39
N GLU A 66 -12.16 -1.47 6.58
CA GLU A 66 -12.44 -2.39 7.68
C GLU A 66 -13.88 -2.23 8.19
N ARG A 67 -14.36 -0.99 8.38
CA ARG A 67 -15.76 -0.73 8.77
C ARG A 67 -16.77 -1.20 7.72
N GLU A 68 -16.39 -1.17 6.45
CA GLU A 68 -17.17 -1.72 5.34
C GLU A 68 -17.11 -3.26 5.27
N GLY A 69 -16.31 -3.91 6.12
CA GLY A 69 -16.16 -5.36 6.17
C GLY A 69 -15.32 -5.94 5.02
N LEU A 70 -14.60 -5.08 4.28
CA LEU A 70 -13.82 -5.48 3.11
C LEU A 70 -12.41 -5.94 3.46
N ILE A 71 -11.86 -5.45 4.57
CA ILE A 71 -10.58 -5.90 5.09
C ILE A 71 -10.70 -6.19 6.59
N SER A 72 -9.70 -6.89 7.13
CA SER A 72 -9.46 -7.00 8.56
C SER A 72 -8.10 -6.37 8.89
N ILE A 73 -8.07 -5.57 9.96
CA ILE A 73 -6.84 -5.03 10.53
C ILE A 73 -6.55 -5.77 11.84
N ARG A 74 -5.37 -6.38 11.94
CA ARG A 74 -4.95 -7.13 13.14
C ARG A 74 -3.58 -6.68 13.59
N ARG A 75 -3.26 -6.88 14.87
CA ARG A 75 -1.89 -6.66 15.35
C ARG A 75 -1.07 -7.91 15.13
N HIS A 76 0.12 -7.74 14.56
CA HIS A 76 1.07 -8.84 14.43
C HIS A 76 1.47 -9.36 15.82
N PRO A 77 1.37 -10.67 16.10
CA PRO A 77 1.51 -11.24 17.44
C PRO A 77 2.86 -10.95 18.10
N ARG A 78 3.93 -10.81 17.32
CA ARG A 78 5.31 -10.70 17.84
C ARG A 78 5.87 -9.28 17.84
N GLY A 79 5.21 -8.33 17.20
CA GLY A 79 5.78 -6.98 17.03
C GLY A 79 4.80 -5.83 17.07
N GLY A 80 3.51 -6.11 17.31
CA GLY A 80 2.52 -5.07 17.65
C GLY A 80 2.11 -4.15 16.51
N TRP A 81 2.75 -4.20 15.34
CA TRP A 81 2.35 -3.45 14.15
C TRP A 81 1.02 -3.97 13.57
N LYS A 82 0.31 -3.10 12.85
CA LYS A 82 -0.93 -3.46 12.14
C LYS A 82 -0.62 -4.28 10.89
N GLU A 83 -1.44 -5.27 10.58
CA GLU A 83 -1.46 -6.06 9.36
C GLU A 83 -2.83 -5.94 8.72
N TYR A 84 -2.85 -5.81 7.39
CA TYR A 84 -4.05 -5.55 6.59
C TYR A 84 -4.31 -6.75 5.69
N MET A 85 -5.48 -7.35 5.80
CA MET A 85 -5.81 -8.58 5.06
C MET A 85 -7.20 -8.47 4.44
N ALA A 86 -7.35 -8.91 3.20
CA ALA A 86 -8.65 -8.90 2.55
C ALA A 86 -9.63 -9.84 3.28
N SER A 87 -10.87 -9.39 3.44
CA SER A 87 -11.96 -10.26 3.87
C SER A 87 -12.39 -11.18 2.73
N TYR A 88 -12.91 -12.37 3.04
CA TYR A 88 -13.46 -13.30 2.04
C TYR A 88 -14.54 -12.64 1.16
N THR A 89 -15.34 -11.75 1.75
CA THR A 89 -16.35 -10.95 1.05
C THR A 89 -15.74 -10.01 0.02
N ALA A 90 -14.65 -9.31 0.34
CA ALA A 90 -13.99 -8.40 -0.59
C ALA A 90 -13.46 -9.10 -1.84
N ALA A 91 -12.90 -10.31 -1.69
CA ALA A 91 -12.44 -11.11 -2.82
C ALA A 91 -13.61 -11.54 -3.75
N ALA A 92 -14.80 -11.73 -3.19
CA ALA A 92 -15.99 -12.17 -3.93
C ALA A 92 -16.80 -11.02 -4.56
N THR A 93 -16.71 -9.80 -4.05
CA THR A 93 -17.57 -8.66 -4.45
C THR A 93 -16.82 -7.45 -4.99
N ASP A 94 -15.55 -7.60 -5.40
CA ASP A 94 -14.81 -6.45 -5.95
C ASP A 94 -15.27 -6.11 -7.38
N HIS A 95 -16.38 -5.37 -7.48
CA HIS A 95 -16.94 -4.85 -8.73
C HIS A 95 -16.33 -3.50 -9.14
N ARG A 96 -15.24 -3.07 -8.49
CA ARG A 96 -14.63 -1.76 -8.71
C ARG A 96 -13.84 -1.77 -10.01
N VAL A 97 -14.09 -0.75 -10.83
CA VAL A 97 -13.40 -0.58 -12.12
C VAL A 97 -12.07 0.10 -11.88
N ILE A 98 -11.00 -0.68 -11.96
CA ILE A 98 -9.60 -0.25 -12.02
C ILE A 98 -9.08 -0.68 -13.39
N PRO A 99 -8.47 0.24 -14.19
CA PRO A 99 -7.85 -0.09 -15.47
C PRO A 99 -6.85 -1.25 -15.37
N ASP A 100 -6.81 -2.11 -16.38
CA ASP A 100 -6.02 -3.34 -16.34
C ASP A 100 -4.52 -3.07 -16.15
N HIS A 101 -3.96 -2.04 -16.80
CA HIS A 101 -2.54 -1.70 -16.65
C HIS A 101 -2.18 -1.23 -15.23
N ILE A 102 -3.10 -0.54 -14.53
CA ILE A 102 -2.92 -0.16 -13.13
C ILE A 102 -3.04 -1.38 -12.22
N ARG A 103 -3.99 -2.28 -12.53
CA ARG A 103 -4.20 -3.54 -11.81
C ARG A 103 -2.95 -4.42 -11.90
N ASP A 104 -2.42 -4.61 -13.09
CA ASP A 104 -1.23 -5.42 -13.36
C ASP A 104 0.01 -4.86 -12.65
N PHE A 105 0.17 -3.53 -12.67
CA PHE A 105 1.24 -2.87 -11.93
C PHE A 105 1.11 -3.08 -10.41
N ILE A 106 -0.11 -2.97 -9.86
CA ILE A 106 -0.34 -3.27 -8.43
C ILE A 106 0.02 -4.72 -8.12
N ASP A 107 -0.42 -5.67 -8.94
CA ASP A 107 -0.14 -7.10 -8.75
C ASP A 107 1.38 -7.38 -8.79
N GLU A 108 2.10 -6.76 -9.72
CA GLU A 108 3.56 -6.81 -9.79
C GLU A 108 4.22 -6.26 -8.52
N LYS A 109 3.82 -5.06 -8.06
CA LYS A 109 4.44 -4.42 -6.88
C LYS A 109 4.10 -5.13 -5.58
N VAL A 110 2.91 -5.70 -5.47
CA VAL A 110 2.54 -6.54 -4.31
C VAL A 110 3.40 -7.81 -4.29
N LYS A 111 3.57 -8.48 -5.44
CA LYS A 111 4.46 -9.65 -5.54
C LYS A 111 5.89 -9.29 -5.16
N TRP A 112 6.46 -8.25 -5.76
CA TRP A 112 7.81 -7.77 -5.46
C TRP A 112 8.00 -7.46 -3.97
N ALA A 113 7.09 -6.68 -3.37
CA ALA A 113 7.21 -6.25 -1.98
C ALA A 113 7.11 -7.42 -0.98
N ARG A 114 6.58 -8.56 -1.41
CA ARG A 114 6.57 -9.79 -0.62
C ARG A 114 7.84 -10.60 -0.74
N GLU A 115 8.52 -10.54 -1.87
CA GLU A 115 9.74 -11.29 -2.14
C GLU A 115 10.97 -10.63 -1.49
N VAL A 116 11.06 -9.30 -1.49
CA VAL A 116 12.31 -8.59 -1.12
C VAL A 116 12.41 -8.17 0.35
N GLY A 117 11.31 -8.25 1.11
CA GLY A 117 11.28 -7.92 2.54
C GLY A 117 11.46 -6.42 2.88
N PHE A 118 11.32 -6.06 4.15
CA PHE A 118 11.26 -4.67 4.61
C PHE A 118 12.48 -3.82 4.20
N GLN A 119 13.70 -4.32 4.44
CA GLN A 119 14.92 -3.54 4.21
C GLN A 119 15.10 -3.19 2.74
N GLU A 120 14.90 -4.16 1.84
CA GLU A 120 15.10 -3.92 0.42
C GLU A 120 14.01 -3.00 -0.15
N ILE A 121 12.74 -3.11 0.32
CA ILE A 121 11.70 -2.13 -0.05
C ILE A 121 12.17 -0.70 0.25
N VAL A 122 12.65 -0.45 1.48
CA VAL A 122 13.09 0.89 1.88
C VAL A 122 14.31 1.32 1.07
N ARG A 123 15.26 0.42 0.84
CA ARG A 123 16.47 0.70 0.04
C ARG A 123 16.13 1.08 -1.40
N THR A 124 15.27 0.32 -2.07
CA THR A 124 14.82 0.61 -3.43
C THR A 124 14.15 1.99 -3.50
N ILE A 125 13.26 2.30 -2.56
CA ILE A 125 12.59 3.60 -2.52
C ILE A 125 13.58 4.76 -2.35
N TYR A 126 14.67 4.59 -1.60
CA TYR A 126 15.69 5.64 -1.47
C TYR A 126 16.61 5.78 -2.67
N VAL A 127 16.86 4.70 -3.40
CA VAL A 127 17.61 4.76 -4.66
C VAL A 127 16.81 5.52 -5.70
N ASP A 128 15.52 5.20 -5.84
CA ASP A 128 14.67 5.77 -6.88
C ASP A 128 14.12 7.17 -6.52
N PHE A 129 13.94 7.43 -5.21
CA PHE A 129 13.35 8.68 -4.71
C PHE A 129 14.13 9.26 -3.51
N PRO A 130 15.39 9.69 -3.73
CA PRO A 130 16.28 10.14 -2.66
C PRO A 130 15.73 11.33 -1.85
N GLN A 131 14.84 12.15 -2.42
CA GLN A 131 14.17 13.25 -1.73
C GLN A 131 13.33 12.80 -0.51
N TYR A 132 12.92 11.53 -0.44
CA TYR A 132 12.19 11.00 0.71
C TYR A 132 13.10 10.47 1.82
N LYS A 133 14.43 10.51 1.65
CA LYS A 133 15.41 10.06 2.65
C LYS A 133 15.70 11.11 3.75
N VAL A 134 15.26 12.36 3.57
CA VAL A 134 15.67 13.51 4.42
C VAL A 134 15.42 13.30 5.92
N ASN A 135 14.34 12.60 6.27
CA ASN A 135 13.97 12.30 7.67
C ASN A 135 14.24 10.85 8.07
N SER A 136 15.05 10.12 7.29
CA SER A 136 15.23 8.68 7.47
C SER A 136 15.98 8.34 8.75
N VAL A 137 15.40 7.44 9.55
CA VAL A 137 16.09 6.78 10.68
C VAL A 137 16.73 5.45 10.28
N PHE A 138 16.50 5.01 9.03
CA PHE A 138 17.06 3.78 8.48
C PHE A 138 18.58 3.91 8.27
N GLN A 139 19.34 2.96 8.81
CA GLN A 139 20.82 2.88 8.68
C GLN A 139 21.31 1.72 7.79
N GLY A 140 20.39 1.09 7.03
CA GLY A 140 20.70 0.01 6.10
C GLY A 140 21.04 0.48 4.69
#